data_AF-A0A2N1M9S9-F1
#
_entry.id   AF-A0A2N1M9S9-F1
#
_cell.length_a   1.000
_cell.length_b   1.000
_cell.length_c   1.000
_cell.angle_alpha   90.00
_cell.angle_beta   90.00
_cell.angle_gamma   90.00
#
_symmetry.space_group_name_H-M   'P 1'
#
loop_
_entity.id
_entity.type
_entity.pdbx_description
1 polymer ?
#
loop_
_entity_poly.entity_id
_entity_poly.type
_entity_poly.pdbx_seq_one_letter_code
_entity_poly.pdbx_strand_id
1 'polypeptide(L)'
;MLQQLLEWKDDEPLWIVKPRLEPISRKLSSLFWMLPVQRELYNKYNNVIIILDTTYNTNRFQMMLCILTVIDNNYKTRIVASAIIVDETLDTYRWIFDTILTETEVYPRVIFTDSDPSMIHLI
;
A
#
# COMPACT_ATOMS: atom_id res chain seq x y z
N MET A 1 -14.30 -1.45 8.91
CA MET A 1 -13.06 -1.17 8.14
C MET A 1 -13.28 -1.32 6.64
N LEU A 2 -13.28 -2.51 6.03
CA LEU A 2 -13.45 -2.63 4.55
C LEU A 2 -14.75 -1.99 4.04
N GLN A 3 -15.88 -2.27 4.71
CA GLN A 3 -17.17 -1.68 4.33
C GLN A 3 -17.17 -0.15 4.41
N GLN A 4 -16.56 0.42 5.46
CA GLN A 4 -16.41 1.88 5.63
C GLN A 4 -15.50 2.49 4.56
N LEU A 5 -14.43 1.80 4.16
CA LEU A 5 -13.56 2.26 3.07
C LEU A 5 -14.30 2.27 1.72
N LEU A 6 -15.20 1.30 1.50
CA LEU A 6 -16.04 1.28 0.31
C LEU A 6 -17.10 2.37 0.35
N GLU A 7 -17.75 2.60 1.49
CA GLU A 7 -18.69 3.71 1.69
C GLU A 7 -18.01 5.07 1.46
N TRP A 8 -16.81 5.28 2.02
CA TRP A 8 -16.04 6.51 1.79
C TRP A 8 -15.59 6.68 0.34
N LYS A 9 -15.35 5.59 -0.38
CA LYS A 9 -15.08 5.62 -1.81
C LYS A 9 -16.31 6.00 -2.63
N ASP A 10 -17.50 5.58 -2.19
CA ASP A 10 -18.76 5.97 -2.84
C ASP A 10 -19.05 7.47 -2.62
N ASP A 11 -18.63 8.03 -1.47
CA ASP A 11 -18.76 9.46 -1.16
C ASP A 11 -17.70 10.34 -1.84
N GLU A 12 -16.44 9.89 -1.92
CA GLU A 12 -15.34 10.62 -2.57
C GLU A 12 -14.65 9.74 -3.63
N PRO A 13 -14.91 9.97 -4.93
CA PRO A 13 -14.40 9.10 -6.00
C PRO A 13 -12.88 9.16 -6.19
N LEU A 14 -12.19 10.10 -5.52
CA LEU A 14 -10.73 10.19 -5.51
C LEU A 14 -10.08 9.17 -4.54
N TRP A 15 -10.88 8.50 -3.71
CA TRP A 15 -10.38 7.42 -2.85
C TRP A 15 -10.05 6.18 -3.66
N ILE A 16 -8.80 5.76 -3.56
CA ILE A 16 -8.35 4.51 -4.16
C ILE A 16 -8.54 3.43 -3.10
N VAL A 17 -9.42 2.49 -3.37
CA VAL A 17 -9.59 1.26 -2.58
C VAL A 17 -9.64 0.09 -3.54
N LYS A 18 -8.70 -0.86 -3.35
CA LYS A 18 -8.50 -2.04 -4.19
C LYS A 18 -8.47 -3.30 -3.31
N PRO A 19 -9.61 -3.99 -3.17
CA PRO A 19 -9.64 -5.30 -2.55
C PRO A 19 -9.19 -6.38 -3.54
N ARG A 20 -8.39 -7.33 -3.07
CA ARG A 20 -8.05 -8.58 -3.74
C ARG A 20 -8.69 -9.72 -2.95
N LEU A 21 -9.53 -10.49 -3.63
CA LEU A 21 -10.22 -11.64 -3.04
C LEU A 21 -9.64 -12.93 -3.60
N GLU A 22 -9.57 -13.96 -2.77
CA GLU A 22 -9.29 -15.31 -3.26
C GLU A 22 -10.43 -15.80 -4.16
N PRO A 23 -10.13 -16.38 -5.34
CA PRO A 23 -11.15 -16.80 -6.30
C PRO A 23 -12.15 -17.82 -5.75
N ILE A 24 -11.70 -18.73 -4.88
CA ILE A 24 -12.49 -19.87 -4.39
C ILE A 24 -13.18 -19.54 -3.07
N SER A 25 -12.42 -19.07 -2.09
CA SER A 25 -12.93 -18.85 -0.73
C SER A 25 -13.68 -17.51 -0.57
N ARG A 26 -13.52 -16.59 -1.54
CA ARG A 26 -13.97 -15.19 -1.48
C ARG A 26 -13.47 -14.44 -0.24
N LYS A 27 -12.42 -14.94 0.42
CA LYS A 27 -11.77 -14.26 1.53
C LYS A 27 -10.89 -13.13 0.98
N LEU A 28 -10.76 -12.08 1.77
CA LEU A 28 -9.86 -10.98 1.47
C LEU A 28 -8.42 -11.47 1.62
N SER A 29 -7.66 -11.48 0.52
CA SER A 29 -6.23 -11.83 0.52
C SER A 29 -5.35 -10.59 0.62
N SER A 30 -5.77 -9.49 0.01
CA SER A 30 -5.06 -8.21 0.09
C SER A 30 -6.05 -7.05 -0.01
N LEU A 31 -5.74 -5.94 0.62
CA LEU A 31 -6.51 -4.71 0.53
C LEU A 31 -5.55 -3.54 0.47
N PHE A 32 -5.59 -2.77 -0.60
CA PHE A 32 -4.83 -1.54 -0.75
C PHE A 32 -5.76 -0.34 -0.67
N TRP A 33 -5.34 0.71 0.03
CA TRP A 33 -6.03 1.99 -0.02
C TRP A 33 -5.07 3.18 0.01
N MET A 34 -5.51 4.26 -0.63
CA MET A 34 -4.82 5.54 -0.69
C MET A 34 -5.87 6.65 -0.70
N LEU A 35 -5.75 7.57 0.25
CA LEU A 35 -6.61 8.75 0.34
C LEU A 35 -6.23 9.79 -0.74
N PRO A 36 -7.14 10.69 -1.15
CA PRO A 36 -6.85 11.72 -2.14
C PRO A 36 -5.63 12.58 -1.76
N VAL A 37 -5.56 13.02 -0.51
CA VAL A 37 -4.43 13.79 0.04
C VAL A 37 -3.13 12.98 -0.02
N GLN A 38 -3.21 11.68 0.21
CA GLN A 38 -2.03 10.80 0.16
C GLN A 38 -1.53 10.60 -1.28
N ARG A 39 -2.44 10.54 -2.26
CA ARG A 39 -2.11 10.51 -3.68
C ARG A 39 -1.38 11.79 -4.11
N GLU A 40 -1.84 12.95 -3.66
CA GLU A 40 -1.16 14.21 -3.91
C GLU A 40 0.24 14.26 -3.28
N LEU A 41 0.36 13.77 -2.03
CA LEU A 41 1.66 13.65 -1.37
C LEU A 41 2.60 12.71 -2.13
N TYR A 42 2.10 11.58 -2.62
CA TYR A 42 2.88 10.66 -3.44
C TYR A 42 3.35 11.34 -4.73
N ASN A 43 2.46 12.00 -5.46
CA ASN A 43 2.84 12.71 -6.70
C ASN A 43 3.84 13.85 -6.47
N LYS A 44 3.77 14.51 -5.31
CA LYS A 44 4.70 15.59 -4.95
C LYS A 44 6.07 15.08 -4.51
N TYR A 45 6.13 13.95 -3.83
CA TYR A 45 7.34 13.41 -3.20
C TYR A 45 7.75 12.02 -3.75
N ASN A 46 7.30 11.65 -4.94
CA ASN A 46 7.61 10.36 -5.61
C ASN A 46 9.11 10.11 -5.86
N ASN A 47 9.91 11.17 -5.85
CA ASN A 47 11.36 11.11 -5.95
C ASN A 47 12.03 10.68 -4.64
N VAL A 48 11.27 10.59 -3.55
CA VAL A 48 11.74 10.28 -2.20
C VAL A 48 11.42 8.82 -1.85
N ILE A 49 12.32 8.27 -1.03
CA ILE A 49 12.30 6.99 -0.35
C ILE A 49 10.88 6.51 0.01
N ILE A 50 10.46 5.36 -0.53
CA ILE A 50 9.35 4.57 0.04
C ILE A 50 9.93 3.71 1.16
N ILE A 51 9.51 3.92 2.41
CA ILE A 51 9.76 2.98 3.51
C ILE A 51 8.57 2.04 3.61
N LEU A 52 8.84 0.75 3.43
CA LEU A 52 7.90 -0.35 3.67
C LEU A 52 8.18 -0.95 5.04
N ASP A 53 7.21 -0.85 5.94
CA ASP A 53 7.22 -1.56 7.22
C ASP A 53 5.98 -2.47 7.25
N THR A 54 6.21 -3.77 7.43
CA THR A 54 5.15 -4.77 7.56
C THR A 54 5.07 -5.22 9.01
N THR A 55 3.94 -4.92 9.66
CA THR A 55 3.70 -5.30 11.04
C THR A 55 2.80 -6.53 11.10
N TYR A 56 3.32 -7.61 11.67
CA TYR A 56 2.59 -8.88 11.84
C TYR A 56 1.53 -8.79 12.95
N ASN A 57 0.46 -9.56 12.79
CA ASN A 57 -0.58 -9.80 13.80
C ASN A 57 -1.38 -8.55 14.24
N THR A 58 -1.65 -7.62 13.33
CA THR A 58 -2.37 -6.37 13.65
C THR A 58 -3.90 -6.50 13.62
N ASN A 59 -4.45 -7.64 13.20
CA ASN A 59 -5.91 -7.85 13.17
C ASN A 59 -6.36 -9.29 13.51
N ARG A 60 -7.66 -9.45 13.79
CA ARG A 60 -8.30 -10.74 14.12
C ARG A 60 -8.12 -11.84 13.06
N PHE A 61 -7.72 -11.45 11.85
CA PHE A 61 -7.50 -12.34 10.71
C PHE A 61 -6.02 -12.66 10.50
N GLN A 62 -5.13 -12.26 11.43
CA GLN A 62 -3.68 -12.48 11.38
C GLN A 62 -3.03 -11.92 10.10
N MET A 63 -3.63 -10.90 9.48
CA MET A 63 -3.02 -10.25 8.32
C MET A 63 -2.01 -9.21 8.76
N MET A 64 -1.06 -8.93 7.87
CA MET A 64 0.01 -7.96 8.05
C MET A 64 -0.44 -6.60 7.53
N LEU A 65 -0.07 -5.54 8.26
CA LEU A 65 -0.28 -4.17 7.82
C LEU A 65 1.03 -3.67 7.21
N CYS A 66 0.99 -3.40 5.92
CA CYS A 66 2.04 -2.78 5.14
C CYS A 66 1.76 -1.29 5.02
N ILE A 67 2.68 -0.45 5.49
CA ILE A 67 2.57 1.01 5.42
C ILE A 67 3.62 1.53 4.46
N LEU A 68 3.19 2.35 3.50
CA LEU A 68 4.09 3.04 2.59
C LEU A 68 4.22 4.49 3.02
N THR A 69 5.46 4.93 3.23
CA THR A 69 5.74 6.30 3.65
C THR A 69 6.77 6.98 2.77
N VAL A 70 6.69 8.31 2.69
CA VAL A 70 7.68 9.19 2.04
C VAL A 70 8.19 10.21 3.05
N ILE A 71 9.37 10.78 2.79
CA ILE A 71 9.92 11.88 3.59
C ILE A 71 9.61 13.21 2.90
N ASP A 72 8.98 14.15 3.63
CA ASP A 72 8.72 15.50 3.10
C ASP A 72 9.95 16.42 3.22
N ASN A 73 9.87 17.62 2.64
CA ASN A 73 10.95 18.62 2.66
C ASN A 73 11.33 19.10 4.07
N ASN A 74 10.52 18.79 5.09
CA ASN A 74 10.78 19.13 6.48
C ASN A 74 11.29 17.92 7.27
N TYR A 75 11.78 16.88 6.59
CA TYR A 75 12.26 15.62 7.18
C TYR A 75 11.20 14.88 8.00
N LYS A 76 9.91 15.07 7.68
CA LYS A 76 8.83 14.36 8.34
C LYS A 76 8.36 13.19 7.49
N THR A 77 8.17 12.05 8.14
CA THR A 77 7.55 10.87 7.55
C THR A 77 6.06 11.12 7.30
N ARG A 78 5.62 10.86 6.07
CA ARG A 78 4.22 10.98 5.63
C ARG A 78 3.75 9.65 5.06
N ILE A 79 2.62 9.15 5.55
CA ILE A 79 2.01 7.94 5.00
C ILE A 79 1.33 8.29 3.67
N VAL A 80 1.72 7.61 2.60
CA VAL A 80 1.19 7.80 1.24
C VAL A 80 0.29 6.67 0.78
N ALA A 81 0.40 5.49 1.36
CA ALA A 81 -0.52 4.39 1.10
C ALA A 81 -0.50 3.41 2.26
N SER A 82 -1.50 2.56 2.30
CA SER A 82 -1.54 1.47 3.26
C SER A 82 -2.15 0.24 2.60
N ALA A 83 -1.61 -0.92 2.94
CA ALA A 83 -2.09 -2.19 2.45
C ALA A 83 -2.20 -3.20 3.60
N ILE A 84 -3.22 -4.03 3.56
CA ILE A 84 -3.32 -5.22 4.40
C ILE A 84 -3.07 -6.41 3.50
N ILE A 85 -2.17 -7.29 3.91
CA ILE A 85 -1.74 -8.44 3.14
C ILE A 85 -1.71 -9.70 4.02
N VAL A 86 -2.08 -10.85 3.44
CA VAL A 86 -2.03 -12.14 4.15
C VAL A 86 -0.61 -12.70 4.20
N ASP A 87 0.24 -12.35 3.23
CA ASP A 87 1.57 -12.93 3.04
C ASP A 87 2.59 -11.90 2.51
N GLU A 88 3.87 -12.06 2.88
CA GLU A 88 5.01 -11.26 2.40
C GLU A 88 5.68 -11.96 1.22
N THR A 89 4.91 -12.26 0.19
CA THR A 89 5.43 -12.89 -1.02
C THR A 89 5.74 -11.86 -2.09
N LEU A 90 6.65 -12.22 -3.01
CA LEU A 90 7.01 -11.37 -4.15
C LEU A 90 5.77 -10.97 -4.97
N ASP A 91 4.83 -11.89 -5.19
CA ASP A 91 3.60 -11.62 -5.93
C ASP A 91 2.70 -10.60 -5.23
N THR A 92 2.66 -10.62 -3.90
CA THR A 92 1.88 -9.67 -3.11
C THR A 92 2.50 -8.29 -3.13
N TYR A 93 3.82 -8.17 -2.98
CA TYR A 93 4.50 -6.88 -3.13
C TYR A 93 4.40 -6.34 -4.55
N ARG A 94 4.60 -7.18 -5.57
CA ARG A 94 4.43 -6.80 -6.98
C ARG A 94 3.05 -6.22 -7.23
N TRP A 95 2.01 -6.86 -6.70
CA TRP A 95 0.64 -6.34 -6.80
C TRP A 95 0.46 -4.96 -6.15
N ILE A 96 1.11 -4.69 -5.01
CA ILE A 96 1.09 -3.36 -4.37
C ILE A 96 1.71 -2.32 -5.29
N PHE A 97 2.91 -2.57 -5.82
CA PHE A 97 3.61 -1.63 -6.70
C PHE A 97 2.90 -1.43 -8.04
N ASP A 98 2.36 -2.49 -8.64
CA ASP A 98 1.56 -2.40 -9.86
C ASP A 98 0.28 -1.58 -9.62
N THR A 99 -0.34 -1.72 -8.44
CA THR A 99 -1.50 -0.91 -8.06
C THR A 99 -1.13 0.56 -7.93
N ILE A 100 0.00 0.88 -7.30
CA ILE A 100 0.49 2.26 -7.21
C ILE A 100 0.78 2.82 -8.59
N LEU A 101 1.49 2.07 -9.43
CA LEU A 101 1.81 2.50 -10.80
C LEU A 101 0.55 2.74 -11.63
N THR A 102 -0.46 1.87 -11.51
CA THR A 102 -1.73 2.01 -12.24
C THR A 102 -2.51 3.26 -11.80
N GLU A 103 -2.50 3.59 -10.51
CA GLU A 103 -3.34 4.65 -9.95
C GLU A 103 -2.64 6.02 -9.88
N THR A 104 -1.30 6.04 -9.86
CA THR A 104 -0.50 7.27 -9.75
C THR A 104 0.32 7.57 -11.00
N GLU A 105 0.45 6.61 -11.92
CA GLU A 105 1.31 6.67 -13.12
C GLU A 105 2.80 6.91 -12.81
N VAL A 106 3.21 6.78 -11.54
CA VAL A 106 4.57 7.04 -11.10
C VAL A 106 5.14 5.86 -10.33
N TYR A 107 6.26 5.34 -10.83
CA TYR A 107 7.06 4.32 -10.15
C TYR A 107 8.02 4.97 -9.14
N PRO A 108 8.17 4.41 -7.93
CA PRO A 108 9.10 4.95 -6.94
C PRO A 108 10.56 4.83 -7.38
N ARG A 109 11.33 5.89 -7.16
CA ARG A 109 12.76 5.90 -7.53
C ARG A 109 13.67 5.21 -6.51
N VAL A 110 13.31 5.28 -5.24
CA VAL A 110 14.14 4.77 -4.14
C VAL A 110 13.22 4.05 -3.16
N ILE A 111 13.57 2.81 -2.81
CA ILE A 111 12.81 1.97 -1.90
C ILE A 111 13.74 1.58 -0.75
N PHE A 112 13.26 1.76 0.48
CA PHE A 112 13.89 1.31 1.70
C PHE A 112 12.99 0.26 2.34
N THR A 113 13.58 -0.89 2.65
CA THR A 113 12.92 -2.04 3.25
C THR A 113 13.85 -2.58 4.34
N ASP A 114 13.28 -3.31 5.29
CA ASP A 114 13.95 -4.08 6.33
C ASP A 114 14.76 -5.29 5.80
N SER A 115 15.08 -5.32 4.50
CA SER A 115 15.80 -6.40 3.82
C SER A 115 14.99 -7.70 3.72
N ASP A 116 13.66 -7.60 3.67
CA ASP A 116 12.82 -8.74 3.36
C ASP A 116 13.27 -9.42 2.04
N PRO A 117 13.45 -10.76 2.02
CA PRO A 117 13.91 -11.47 0.82
C PRO A 117 12.99 -11.29 -0.39
N SER A 118 11.67 -11.24 -0.20
CA SER A 118 10.72 -11.06 -1.30
C SER A 118 10.84 -9.66 -1.90
N MET A 119 11.05 -8.64 -1.06
CA MET A 119 11.33 -7.26 -1.48
C MET A 119 12.65 -7.13 -2.23
N ILE A 120 13.72 -7.80 -1.77
CA ILE A 120 15.02 -7.79 -2.45
C ILE A 120 14.94 -8.41 -3.85
N HIS A 121 14.13 -9.45 -4.04
CA HIS A 121 13.94 -10.07 -5.35
C HIS A 121 13.04 -9.26 -6.30
N LEU A 122 12.27 -8.31 -5.75
CA LEU A 122 11.33 -7.50 -6.51
C LEU A 122 11.99 -6.24 -7.12
N ILE A 123 12.92 -5.62 -6.39
CA ILE A 123 13.67 -4.42 -6.79
C ILE A 123 14.77 -4.74 -7.82
#